data_AF-A0A2V9LIZ9-F1
#
_entry.id   AF-A0A2V9LIZ9-F1
#
_cell.length_a   1.000
_cell.length_b   1.000
_cell.length_c   1.000
_cell.angle_alpha   90.00
_cell.angle_beta   90.00
_cell.angle_gamma   90.00
#
_symmetry.space_group_name_H-M   'P 1'
#
loop_
_entity.id
_entity.type
_entity.pdbx_description
1 polymer ?
#
loop_
_entity_poly.entity_id
_entity_poly.type
_entity_poly.pdbx_seq_one_letter_code
_entity_poly.pdbx_strand_id
1 'polypeptide(L)' 'RRFNRRIGIYAGAYFAPDGHLTDKEEWERHRDEWLPNESDRSFLSSLMKPVYEPGKIASWVAPPEKGINGKPFDFEYVRV' A
#
# COMPACT_ATOMS: atom_id res chain seq x y z
N ARG A 1 18.88 -3.67 5.27
CA ARG A 1 17.67 -4.21 4.58
C ARG A 1 18.04 -4.61 3.15
N ARG A 2 17.79 -5.88 2.78
CA ARG A 2 18.27 -6.52 1.53
C ARG A 2 17.14 -6.97 0.58
N PHE A 3 15.93 -7.22 1.10
CA PHE A 3 14.74 -7.62 0.34
C PHE A 3 14.38 -6.65 -0.80
N ASN A 4 14.04 -7.20 -1.97
CA ASN A 4 13.49 -6.51 -3.15
C ASN A 4 14.25 -5.22 -3.56
N ARG A 5 15.58 -5.31 -3.72
CA ARG A 5 16.45 -4.18 -4.11
C ARG A 5 16.84 -4.25 -5.58
N ARG A 6 16.67 -3.12 -6.28
CA ARG A 6 17.07 -2.95 -7.69
C ARG A 6 18.39 -2.20 -7.88
N ILE A 7 18.98 -1.65 -6.83
CA ILE A 7 20.18 -0.79 -6.88
C ILE A 7 21.15 -1.17 -5.74
N GLY A 8 22.45 -1.08 -6.04
CA GLY A 8 23.55 -1.29 -5.08
C GLY A 8 24.03 -2.74 -5.02
N ILE A 9 24.80 -3.08 -3.98
CA ILE A 9 25.47 -4.38 -3.83
C ILE A 9 24.54 -5.60 -3.73
N TYR A 10 23.26 -5.39 -3.46
CA TYR A 10 22.25 -6.45 -3.38
C TYR A 10 21.35 -6.50 -4.63
N ALA A 11 21.60 -5.65 -5.63
CA ALA A 11 20.88 -5.71 -6.89
C ALA A 11 21.19 -7.04 -7.61
N GLY A 12 20.14 -7.72 -8.07
CA GLY A 12 20.28 -9.02 -8.74
C GLY A 12 20.39 -10.23 -7.80
N ALA A 13 20.44 -10.02 -6.49
CA ALA A 13 20.33 -11.08 -5.50
C ALA A 13 18.89 -11.19 -4.97
N TYR A 14 18.49 -12.39 -4.58
CA TYR A 14 17.15 -12.67 -4.05
C TYR A 14 17.25 -12.89 -2.53
N PHE A 15 16.54 -12.07 -1.77
CA PHE A 15 16.54 -12.16 -0.30
C PHE A 15 15.11 -12.13 0.19
N ALA A 16 14.69 -13.10 0.98
CA ALA A 16 13.37 -13.15 1.61
C ALA A 16 13.13 -11.96 2.57
N PRO A 17 11.87 -11.68 2.98
CA PRO A 17 11.54 -10.54 3.84
C PRO A 17 12.27 -10.51 5.18
N ASP A 18 12.56 -11.69 5.74
CA ASP A 18 13.34 -11.88 6.98
C ASP A 18 14.85 -11.66 6.78
N GLY A 19 15.32 -11.61 5.53
CA GLY A 19 16.68 -11.22 5.13
C GLY A 19 17.62 -12.37 4.77
N HIS A 20 17.18 -13.64 4.75
CA HIS A 20 18.01 -14.74 4.27
C HIS A 20 18.13 -14.72 2.74
N LEU A 21 19.27 -15.19 2.21
CA LEU A 21 19.51 -15.28 0.77
C LEU A 21 18.77 -16.50 0.21
N THR A 22 18.06 -16.32 -0.89
CA THR A 22 17.39 -17.39 -1.65
C THR A 22 18.01 -17.49 -3.05
N ASP A 23 17.69 -18.57 -3.75
CA ASP A 23 17.87 -18.59 -5.20
C ASP A 23 16.67 -17.93 -5.91
N LYS A 24 16.73 -17.91 -7.24
CA LYS A 24 15.68 -17.33 -8.09
C LYS A 24 14.39 -18.17 -8.06
N GLU A 25 14.52 -19.48 -8.02
CA GLU A 25 13.37 -20.40 -8.12
C GLU A 25 12.52 -20.32 -6.85
N GLU A 26 13.16 -20.33 -5.69
CA GLU A 26 12.52 -20.12 -4.39
C GLU A 26 11.90 -18.74 -4.27
N TRP A 27 12.58 -17.71 -4.81
CA TRP A 27 12.05 -16.36 -4.83
C TRP A 27 10.79 -16.24 -5.68
N GLU A 28 10.79 -16.79 -6.90
CA GLU A 28 9.61 -16.74 -7.77
C GLU A 28 8.45 -17.58 -7.21
N ARG A 29 8.73 -18.71 -6.53
CA ARG A 29 7.70 -19.52 -5.86
C ARG A 29 6.91 -18.74 -4.81
N HIS A 30 7.60 -17.92 -4.00
CA HIS A 30 6.99 -17.18 -2.89
C HIS A 30 6.72 -15.71 -3.21
N ARG A 31 6.99 -15.27 -4.44
CA ARG A 31 6.91 -13.86 -4.84
C ARG A 31 5.55 -13.25 -4.55
N ASP A 32 4.48 -13.97 -4.86
CA ASP A 32 3.10 -13.51 -4.69
C ASP A 32 2.64 -13.57 -3.23
N GLU A 33 3.40 -14.21 -2.34
CA GLU A 33 3.18 -14.14 -0.88
C GLU A 33 3.87 -12.91 -0.28
N TRP A 34 4.97 -12.47 -0.88
CA TRP A 34 5.78 -11.37 -0.34
C TRP A 34 5.47 -10.01 -0.98
N LEU A 35 4.96 -10.01 -2.21
CA LEU A 35 4.69 -8.81 -2.99
C LEU A 35 3.27 -8.85 -3.54
N PRO A 36 2.57 -7.69 -3.60
CA PRO A 36 1.23 -7.64 -4.16
C PRO A 36 1.19 -8.14 -5.61
N ASN A 37 0.35 -9.15 -5.84
CA ASN A 37 0.11 -9.72 -7.16
C ASN A 37 -1.03 -8.98 -7.88
N GLU A 38 -1.43 -9.49 -9.05
CA GLU A 38 -2.47 -8.85 -9.86
C GLU A 38 -3.87 -8.92 -9.22
N SER A 39 -4.18 -10.03 -8.55
CA SER A 39 -5.45 -10.18 -7.83
C SER A 39 -5.56 -9.18 -6.68
N ASP A 40 -4.49 -8.98 -5.92
CA ASP A 40 -4.45 -7.98 -4.85
C ASP A 40 -4.70 -6.56 -5.39
N ARG A 41 -4.06 -6.23 -6.53
CA ARG A 41 -4.21 -4.93 -7.19
C ARG A 41 -5.63 -4.72 -7.70
N SER A 42 -6.21 -5.74 -8.31
CA SER A 42 -7.61 -5.72 -8.78
C SER A 42 -8.58 -5.52 -7.61
N PHE A 43 -8.38 -6.26 -6.52
CA PHE A 43 -9.19 -6.11 -5.31
C PHE A 43 -9.08 -4.70 -4.73
N LEU A 44 -7.87 -4.15 -4.55
CA LEU A 44 -7.67 -2.80 -4.07
C LEU A 44 -8.34 -1.77 -4.99
N SER A 45 -8.18 -1.91 -6.30
CA SER A 45 -8.82 -1.02 -7.27
C SER A 45 -10.35 -1.03 -7.15
N SER A 46 -10.96 -2.18 -6.85
CA SER A 46 -12.42 -2.28 -6.67
C SER A 46 -12.94 -1.48 -5.46
N LEU A 47 -12.09 -1.23 -4.45
CA LEU A 47 -12.40 -0.45 -3.26
C LEU A 47 -12.26 1.07 -3.49
N MET A 48 -11.49 1.49 -4.49
CA MET A 48 -11.14 2.89 -4.75
C MET A 48 -12.30 3.66 -5.42
N LYS A 49 -13.36 3.92 -4.64
CA LYS A 49 -14.48 4.77 -5.04
C LYS A 49 -14.40 6.12 -4.31
N PRO A 50 -14.46 7.26 -5.03
CA PRO A 50 -14.38 8.57 -4.39
C PRO A 50 -15.62 8.86 -3.54
N VAL A 51 -15.42 9.54 -2.40
CA VAL A 51 -16.47 10.03 -1.51
C VAL A 51 -16.23 11.53 -1.30
N TYR A 52 -17.16 12.36 -1.77
CA TYR A 52 -17.01 13.83 -1.74
C TYR A 52 -17.89 14.53 -0.71
N GLU A 53 -18.79 13.80 -0.05
CA GLU A 53 -19.68 14.36 0.97
C GLU A 53 -18.88 14.77 2.23
N PRO A 54 -18.96 16.03 2.69
CA PRO A 54 -18.31 16.45 3.93
C PRO A 54 -18.68 15.56 5.11
N GLY A 55 -17.68 15.11 5.87
CA GLY A 55 -17.89 14.22 7.00
C GLY A 55 -18.09 12.74 6.64
N LYS A 56 -18.05 12.34 5.37
CA LYS A 56 -18.05 10.93 4.95
C LYS A 56 -16.66 10.47 4.52
N ILE A 57 -16.37 9.20 4.79
CA ILE A 57 -15.10 8.55 4.46
C ILE A 57 -15.39 7.24 3.74
N ALA A 58 -14.54 6.89 2.77
CA ALA A 58 -14.61 5.60 2.10
C ALA A 58 -14.43 4.45 3.11
N SER A 59 -15.14 3.35 2.90
CA SER A 59 -15.25 2.26 3.89
C SER A 59 -13.92 1.56 4.24
N TRP A 60 -12.88 1.75 3.43
CA TRP A 60 -11.58 1.10 3.60
C TRP A 60 -10.59 1.90 4.46
N VAL A 61 -10.95 3.11 4.89
CA VAL A 61 -10.09 3.95 5.75
C VAL A 61 -10.91 4.56 6.89
N ALA A 62 -10.32 4.59 8.08
CA ALA A 62 -10.95 5.21 9.25
C ALA A 62 -10.96 6.75 9.12
N PRO A 63 -11.94 7.44 9.72
CA PRO A 63 -11.91 8.90 9.81
C PRO A 63 -10.68 9.38 10.59
N PRO A 64 -10.12 10.56 10.25
CA PRO A 64 -9.02 11.14 10.98
C PRO A 64 -9.45 11.57 12.38
N GLU A 65 -8.53 11.55 13.35
CA GLU A 65 -8.82 11.95 14.73
C GLU A 65 -9.17 13.44 14.86
N LYS A 66 -8.61 14.30 14.00
CA LYS A 66 -8.79 15.75 14.02
C LYS A 66 -8.87 16.30 12.60
N GLY A 67 -9.64 17.36 12.44
CA GLY A 67 -9.63 18.16 11.21
C GLY A 67 -8.38 19.03 11.09
N ILE A 68 -8.34 19.86 10.05
CA ILE A 68 -7.16 20.68 9.69
C ILE A 68 -7.40 22.13 10.14
N ASN A 69 -6.35 22.78 10.67
CA ASN A 69 -6.38 24.20 11.05
C ASN A 69 -7.53 24.58 12.01
N GLY A 70 -7.77 23.74 13.01
CA GLY A 70 -8.85 23.93 14.00
C GLY A 70 -10.26 23.80 13.43
N LYS A 71 -10.42 23.44 12.15
CA LYS A 71 -11.72 23.12 11.57
C LYS A 71 -12.14 21.70 11.95
N PRO A 72 -13.46 21.44 12.07
CA PRO A 72 -13.95 20.10 12.35
C PRO A 72 -13.73 19.17 11.14
N PHE A 73 -13.84 17.86 11.37
CA PHE A 73 -13.62 16.85 10.34
C PHE A 73 -14.63 16.95 9.17
N ASP A 74 -15.86 17.37 9.44
CA ASP A 74 -16.95 17.55 8.47
C ASP A 74 -16.95 18.94 7.80
N PHE A 75 -15.90 19.73 7.98
CA PHE A 75 -15.74 21.00 7.27
C PHE A 75 -15.63 20.78 5.75
N GLU A 76 -16.19 21.69 4.96
CA GLU A 76 -16.05 21.69 3.50
C GLU A 76 -14.62 22.13 3.10
N TYR A 77 -13.70 21.15 3.04
CA TYR A 77 -12.29 21.40 2.73
C TYR A 77 -12.02 21.73 1.26
N VAL A 78 -12.89 21.28 0.34
CA VAL A 78 -12.79 21.52 -1.10
C VAL A 78 -14.17 21.90 -1.61
N ARG A 79 -14.24 22.97 -2.40
CA ARG A 79 -15.43 23.32 -3.18
C ARG A 79 -15.25 22.82 -4.60
N VAL A 80 -16.14 21.94 -5.03
CA VAL A 80 -16.18 21.36 -6.38
C VAL A 80 -16.96 22.23 -7.35
#